data_AF-A0A2P2DH91-F1
#
_entry.id   AF-A0A2P2DH91-F1
#
_cell.length_a   1.000
_cell.length_b   1.000
_cell.length_c   1.000
_cell.angle_alpha   90.00
_cell.angle_beta   90.00
_cell.angle_gamma   90.00
#
_symmetry.space_group_name_H-M   'P 1'
#
loop_
_entity.id
_entity.type
_entity.pdbx_description
1 polymer ?
#
loop_
_entity_poly.entity_id
_entity_poly.type
_entity_poly.pdbx_seq_one_letter_code
_entity_poly.pdbx_strand_id
1 'polypeptide(L)'
;MYGFAIIGISAGLGSIHFLGINTLDPIYRFFVGLSGCLGVPLLGLAFFHFSFRSISEKTFFLLITILFVLYLVFAYLVPLPIYSTVVGGIAMLIVLVSSIIRFPKHNQAAMMGIVGVVLFILAGLVIGTKGTSGPFLNVDIFHVLLAIANYCLGEGIRKLS
;
A
#
# COMPACT_ATOMS: atom_id res chain seq x y z
N MET A 1 -4.78 9.61 -5.34
CA MET A 1 -4.04 9.31 -6.59
C MET A 1 -2.56 9.07 -6.35
N TYR A 2 -1.85 9.94 -5.60
CA TYR A 2 -0.41 9.80 -5.34
C TYR A 2 0.04 8.42 -4.81
N GLY A 3 -0.65 7.86 -3.81
CA GLY A 3 -0.32 6.53 -3.27
C GLY A 3 -0.36 5.43 -4.35
N PHE A 4 -1.44 5.37 -5.14
CA PHE A 4 -1.56 4.41 -6.25
C PHE A 4 -0.53 4.64 -7.35
N ALA A 5 -0.16 5.88 -7.65
CA ALA A 5 0.87 6.17 -8.64
C ALA A 5 2.24 5.61 -8.21
N ILE A 6 2.63 5.80 -6.95
CA ILE A 6 3.88 5.26 -6.41
C ILE A 6 3.87 3.72 -6.46
N ILE A 7 2.77 3.09 -6.03
CA ILE A 7 2.58 1.63 -6.08
C ILE A 7 2.66 1.13 -7.52
N GLY A 8 1.99 1.80 -8.46
CA GLY A 8 1.98 1.43 -9.88
C GLY A 8 3.35 1.55 -10.54
N ILE A 9 4.10 2.61 -10.26
CA ILE A 9 5.49 2.75 -10.73
C ILE A 9 6.36 1.62 -10.16
N SER A 10 6.24 1.34 -8.86
CA SER A 10 6.96 0.23 -8.22
C SER A 10 6.62 -1.12 -8.85
N ALA A 11 5.36 -1.37 -9.18
CA ALA A 11 4.92 -2.61 -9.82
C ALA A 11 5.48 -2.72 -11.25
N GLY A 12 5.42 -1.63 -12.03
CA GLY A 12 5.98 -1.61 -13.38
C GLY A 12 7.49 -1.86 -13.40
N LEU A 13 8.23 -1.23 -12.49
CA LEU A 13 9.67 -1.48 -12.31
C LEU A 13 9.94 -2.91 -11.84
N GLY A 14 9.08 -3.46 -10.98
CA GLY A 14 9.14 -4.86 -10.54
C GLY A 14 9.00 -5.84 -11.72
N SER A 15 8.06 -5.60 -12.64
CA SER A 15 7.94 -6.42 -13.85
C SER A 15 9.22 -6.41 -14.68
N ILE A 16 9.87 -5.25 -14.84
CA ILE A 16 11.15 -5.13 -15.57
C ILE A 16 12.26 -5.91 -14.87
N HIS A 17 12.36 -5.79 -13.54
CA HIS A 17 13.32 -6.54 -12.72
C HIS A 17 13.14 -8.06 -12.86
N PHE A 18 11.90 -8.55 -12.74
CA PHE A 18 11.61 -9.99 -12.87
C PHE A 18 11.70 -10.52 -14.30
N LEU A 19 11.72 -9.66 -15.33
CA LEU A 19 12.10 -10.01 -16.69
C LEU A 19 13.62 -10.20 -16.89
N GLY A 20 14.44 -9.93 -15.86
CA GLY A 20 15.90 -10.08 -15.88
C GLY A 20 16.65 -8.82 -16.32
N ILE A 21 15.96 -7.69 -16.50
CA ILE A 21 16.57 -6.41 -16.87
C ILE A 21 16.96 -5.67 -15.58
N ASN A 22 18.20 -5.88 -15.12
CA ASN A 22 18.67 -5.40 -13.83
C ASN A 22 19.29 -3.98 -13.84
N THR A 23 19.30 -3.30 -15.00
CA THR A 23 19.87 -1.94 -15.13
C THR A 23 19.13 -0.90 -14.31
N LEU A 24 17.85 -1.14 -14.00
CA LEU A 24 16.99 -0.24 -13.22
C LEU A 24 16.85 -0.66 -11.75
N ASP A 25 17.60 -1.65 -11.28
CA ASP A 25 17.52 -2.18 -9.90
C ASP A 25 17.59 -1.11 -8.80
N PRO A 26 18.50 -0.12 -8.85
CA PRO A 26 18.54 0.94 -7.84
C PRO A 26 17.23 1.74 -7.78
N ILE A 27 16.67 2.05 -8.94
CA ILE A 27 15.42 2.80 -9.07
C ILE A 27 14.24 1.94 -8.61
N TYR A 28 14.20 0.67 -9.02
CA TYR A 28 13.24 -0.31 -8.57
C TYR A 28 13.21 -0.43 -7.04
N ARG A 29 14.37 -0.64 -6.40
CA ARG A 29 14.48 -0.78 -4.94
C ARG A 29 14.05 0.50 -4.20
N PHE A 30 14.36 1.67 -4.75
CA PHE A 30 13.88 2.95 -4.22
C PHE A 30 12.34 3.00 -4.26
N PHE A 31 11.73 2.70 -5.40
CA PHE A 31 10.26 2.74 -5.53
C PHE A 31 9.55 1.65 -4.73
N VAL A 32 10.16 0.48 -4.53
CA VAL A 32 9.64 -0.55 -3.62
C VAL A 32 9.60 -0.03 -2.18
N GLY A 33 10.69 0.59 -1.72
CA GLY A 33 10.75 1.21 -0.40
C GLY A 33 9.74 2.36 -0.25
N LEU A 34 9.67 3.24 -1.25
CA LEU A 34 8.74 4.36 -1.31
C LEU A 34 7.27 3.90 -1.32
N SER A 35 6.95 2.84 -2.06
CA SER A 35 5.63 2.23 -2.11
C SER A 35 5.21 1.71 -0.73
N GLY A 36 6.08 0.97 -0.05
CA GLY A 36 5.81 0.44 1.29
C GLY A 36 5.72 1.52 2.38
N CYS A 37 6.58 2.53 2.32
CA CYS A 37 6.70 3.53 3.39
C CYS A 37 5.85 4.80 3.18
N LEU A 38 5.42 5.08 1.95
CA LEU A 38 4.64 6.26 1.60
C LEU A 38 3.38 5.90 0.81
N GLY A 39 3.50 5.06 -0.22
CA GLY A 39 2.37 4.67 -1.07
C GLY A 39 1.21 4.06 -0.28
N VAL A 40 1.50 3.04 0.52
CA VAL A 40 0.53 2.32 1.35
C VAL A 40 -0.05 3.21 2.47
N PRO A 41 0.75 3.93 3.28
CA PRO A 41 0.22 4.91 4.24
C PRO A 41 -0.72 5.96 3.63
N LEU A 42 -0.45 6.43 2.42
CA LEU A 42 -1.34 7.38 1.74
C LEU A 42 -2.70 6.77 1.38
N LEU A 43 -2.81 5.45 1.18
CA LEU A 43 -4.10 4.79 1.04
C LEU A 43 -4.89 4.83 2.35
N GLY A 44 -4.24 4.53 3.48
CA GLY A 44 -4.84 4.66 4.81
C GLY A 44 -5.31 6.08 5.09
N LEU A 45 -4.47 7.07 4.75
CA LEU A 45 -4.80 8.48 4.91
C LEU A 45 -6.00 8.91 4.05
N ALA A 46 -6.11 8.39 2.83
CA ALA A 46 -7.25 8.64 1.96
C ALA A 46 -8.56 8.08 2.56
N PHE A 47 -8.56 6.83 3.03
CA PHE A 47 -9.72 6.26 3.71
C PHE A 47 -10.12 7.05 4.95
N PHE A 48 -9.15 7.47 5.76
CA PHE A 48 -9.41 8.31 6.93
C PHE A 48 -10.01 9.66 6.54
N HIS A 49 -9.41 10.36 5.57
CA HIS A 49 -9.91 11.66 5.11
C HIS A 49 -11.33 11.55 4.57
N PHE A 50 -11.64 10.57 3.71
CA PHE A 50 -12.98 10.48 3.12
C PHE A 50 -14.04 9.97 4.11
N SER A 51 -13.65 9.20 5.12
CA SER A 51 -14.58 8.79 6.19
C SER A 51 -14.92 9.91 7.17
N PHE A 52 -13.96 10.79 7.50
CA PHE A 52 -14.10 11.80 8.56
C PHE A 52 -14.02 13.27 8.10
N ARG A 53 -13.67 13.54 6.84
CA ARG A 53 -13.45 14.89 6.26
C ARG A 53 -12.52 15.78 7.10
N SER A 54 -11.48 15.17 7.70
CA SER A 54 -10.69 15.78 8.79
C SER A 54 -9.37 16.43 8.33
N ILE A 55 -8.84 16.05 7.16
CA ILE A 55 -7.49 16.45 6.74
C ILE A 55 -7.54 17.63 5.77
N SER A 56 -6.86 18.72 6.13
CA SER A 56 -6.63 19.86 5.23
C SER A 56 -5.52 19.57 4.20
N GLU A 57 -5.50 20.30 3.10
CA GLU A 57 -4.44 20.18 2.08
C GLU A 57 -3.03 20.41 2.65
N LYS A 58 -2.87 21.41 3.53
CA LYS A 58 -1.59 21.69 4.20
C LYS A 58 -1.14 20.51 5.06
N THR A 59 -2.07 19.93 5.83
CA THR A 59 -1.80 18.74 6.66
C THR A 59 -1.47 17.53 5.80
N PHE A 60 -2.14 17.37 4.66
CA PHE A 60 -1.88 16.28 3.72
C PHE A 60 -0.44 16.33 3.17
N PHE A 61 0.00 17.50 2.69
CA PHE A 61 1.38 17.65 2.21
C PHE A 61 2.41 17.51 3.33
N LEU A 62 2.12 18.03 4.53
CA LEU A 62 2.98 17.84 5.69
C LEU A 62 3.18 16.35 6.02
N LEU A 63 2.10 15.56 6.00
CA LEU A 63 2.17 14.12 6.24
C LEU A 63 2.98 13.39 5.15
N ILE A 64 2.82 13.77 3.88
CA ILE A 64 3.66 13.26 2.79
C ILE A 64 5.14 13.55 3.07
N THR A 65 5.46 14.79 3.41
CA THR A 65 6.84 15.20 3.70
C THR A 65 7.42 14.42 4.88
N ILE A 66 6.67 14.28 5.97
CA ILE A 66 7.11 13.51 7.14
C ILE A 66 7.39 12.05 6.77
N LEU A 67 6.45 11.38 6.10
CA LEU A 67 6.60 9.99 5.68
C LEU A 67 7.79 9.81 4.72
N PHE A 68 7.99 10.75 3.80
CA PHE A 68 9.12 10.73 2.88
C PHE A 68 10.47 10.90 3.60
N VAL A 69 10.58 11.87 4.52
CA VAL A 69 11.79 12.08 5.31
C VAL A 69 12.09 10.87 6.19
N LEU A 70 11.09 10.31 6.86
CA LEU A 70 11.25 9.11 7.68
C LEU A 70 11.70 7.91 6.84
N TYR A 71 11.18 7.75 5.62
CA TYR A 71 11.68 6.74 4.69
C TYR A 71 13.16 6.95 4.39
N LEU A 72 13.60 8.17 4.06
CA LEU A 72 15.01 8.44 3.77
C LEU A 72 15.91 8.13 4.98
N VAL A 73 15.49 8.55 6.19
CA VAL A 73 16.23 8.29 7.43
C VAL A 73 16.33 6.79 7.70
N PHE A 74 15.20 6.07 7.70
CA PHE A 74 15.17 4.66 8.07
C PHE A 74 15.59 3.69 6.96
N ALA A 75 15.72 4.16 5.72
CA ALA A 75 16.27 3.37 4.63
C ALA A 75 17.78 3.55 4.46
N TYR A 76 18.32 4.76 4.71
CA TYR A 76 19.70 5.10 4.35
C TYR A 76 20.61 5.51 5.52
N LEU A 77 20.08 6.11 6.58
CA LEU A 77 20.89 6.64 7.69
C LEU A 77 20.88 5.72 8.91
N VAL A 78 19.70 5.27 9.31
CA VAL A 78 19.48 4.38 10.47
C VAL A 78 18.57 3.23 10.03
N PRO A 79 19.11 2.20 9.35
CA PRO A 79 18.31 1.12 8.78
C PRO A 79 17.39 0.46 9.83
N LEU A 80 16.08 0.60 9.64
CA LEU A 80 15.07 0.01 10.51
C LEU A 80 14.17 -0.94 9.69
N PRO A 81 14.53 -2.24 9.57
CA PRO A 81 13.88 -3.17 8.64
C PRO A 81 12.37 -3.34 8.86
N ILE A 82 11.89 -3.12 10.10
CA ILE A 82 10.47 -3.27 10.45
C ILE A 82 9.62 -2.03 10.11
N TYR A 83 10.26 -0.90 9.77
CA TYR A 83 9.56 0.38 9.59
C TYR A 83 8.42 0.30 8.56
N SER A 84 8.69 -0.23 7.37
CA SER A 84 7.69 -0.37 6.29
C SER A 84 6.52 -1.25 6.70
N THR A 85 6.78 -2.34 7.42
CA THR A 85 5.76 -3.24 7.97
C THR A 85 4.89 -2.51 9.01
N VAL A 86 5.48 -1.74 9.92
CA VAL A 86 4.73 -1.00 10.94
C VAL A 86 3.83 0.06 10.30
N VAL A 87 4.37 0.91 9.43
CA VAL A 87 3.57 1.98 8.82
C VAL A 87 2.51 1.43 7.87
N GLY A 88 2.83 0.36 7.13
CA GLY A 88 1.85 -0.35 6.30
C GLY A 88 0.75 -1.01 7.13
N GLY A 89 1.10 -1.64 8.26
CA GLY A 89 0.13 -2.23 9.19
C GLY A 89 -0.81 -1.18 9.80
N ILE A 90 -0.27 -0.05 10.26
CA ILE A 90 -1.07 1.08 10.75
C ILE A 90 -2.01 1.58 9.66
N ALA A 91 -1.52 1.73 8.43
CA ALA A 91 -2.34 2.17 7.31
C ALA A 91 -3.52 1.22 7.05
N MET A 92 -3.27 -0.09 7.03
CA MET A 92 -4.31 -1.11 6.82
C MET A 92 -5.32 -1.15 7.98
N LEU A 93 -4.88 -0.94 9.22
CA LEU A 93 -5.78 -0.78 10.37
C LEU A 93 -6.68 0.45 10.21
N ILE A 94 -6.12 1.58 9.77
CA ILE A 94 -6.89 2.80 9.49
C ILE A 94 -7.94 2.53 8.41
N VAL A 95 -7.59 1.85 7.32
CA VAL A 95 -8.56 1.48 6.27
C VAL A 95 -9.67 0.60 6.85
N LEU A 96 -9.33 -0.42 7.64
CA LEU A 96 -10.28 -1.35 8.22
C LEU A 96 -11.26 -0.63 9.16
N VAL A 97 -10.75 0.15 10.11
CA VAL A 97 -11.57 0.93 11.06
C VAL A 97 -12.46 1.93 10.31
N SER A 98 -11.90 2.64 9.32
CA SER A 98 -12.66 3.60 8.50
C SER A 98 -13.78 2.90 7.73
N SER A 99 -13.55 1.69 7.24
CA SER A 99 -14.53 0.89 6.52
C SER A 99 -15.64 0.38 7.45
N ILE A 100 -15.29 -0.12 8.64
CA ILE A 100 -16.26 -0.59 9.64
C ILE A 100 -17.19 0.55 10.06
N ILE A 101 -16.64 1.72 10.38
CA ILE A 101 -17.41 2.90 10.81
C ILE A 101 -18.37 3.36 9.71
N ARG A 102 -17.96 3.27 8.45
CA ARG A 102 -18.76 3.72 7.31
C ARG A 102 -19.72 2.67 6.75
N PHE A 103 -19.64 1.43 7.22
CA PHE A 103 -20.45 0.31 6.74
C PHE A 103 -21.96 0.58 6.71
N PRO A 104 -22.59 1.19 7.74
CA PRO A 104 -24.05 1.40 7.74
C PRO A 104 -24.55 2.37 6.66
N LYS A 105 -23.72 3.35 6.27
CA LYS A 105 -24.10 4.40 5.31
C LYS A 105 -23.53 4.20 3.92
N HIS A 106 -22.38 3.52 3.80
CA HIS A 106 -21.68 3.29 2.54
C HIS A 106 -21.22 1.82 2.46
N ASN A 107 -22.16 0.88 2.50
CA ASN A 107 -21.90 -0.56 2.56
C ASN A 107 -20.96 -1.07 1.45
N GLN A 108 -21.17 -0.64 0.20
CA GLN A 108 -20.33 -1.06 -0.93
C GLN A 108 -18.89 -0.57 -0.81
N ALA A 109 -18.70 0.67 -0.37
CA ALA A 109 -17.36 1.23 -0.16
C ALA A 109 -16.64 0.51 0.99
N ALA A 110 -17.36 0.27 2.09
CA ALA A 110 -16.85 -0.43 3.26
C ALA A 110 -16.47 -1.88 2.94
N MET A 111 -17.29 -2.61 2.18
CA MET A 111 -16.96 -3.96 1.73
C MET A 111 -15.69 -3.98 0.87
N MET A 112 -15.56 -3.04 -0.08
CA MET A 112 -14.37 -2.92 -0.91
C MET A 112 -13.11 -2.62 -0.07
N GLY A 113 -13.22 -1.74 0.93
CA GLY A 113 -12.13 -1.46 1.87
C GLY A 113 -11.74 -2.68 2.71
N ILE A 114 -12.72 -3.41 3.28
CA ILE A 114 -12.48 -4.62 4.08
C ILE A 114 -11.82 -5.71 3.23
N VAL A 115 -12.37 -6.02 2.05
CA VAL A 115 -11.80 -7.01 1.14
C VAL A 115 -10.38 -6.62 0.74
N GLY A 116 -10.16 -5.36 0.38
CA GLY A 116 -8.85 -4.84 0.03
C GLY A 116 -7.81 -5.02 1.14
N VAL A 117 -8.16 -4.68 2.38
CA VAL A 117 -7.27 -4.86 3.54
C VAL A 117 -6.98 -6.33 3.81
N VAL A 118 -8.00 -7.18 3.79
CA VAL A 118 -7.83 -8.63 4.04
C VAL A 118 -6.88 -9.23 2.99
N LEU A 119 -7.09 -8.93 1.70
CA LEU A 119 -6.23 -9.40 0.63
C LEU A 119 -4.80 -8.86 0.78
N PHE A 120 -4.64 -7.59 1.14
CA PHE A 120 -3.32 -6.98 1.36
C PHE A 120 -2.56 -7.68 2.50
N ILE A 121 -3.23 -7.92 3.63
CA ILE A 121 -2.65 -8.60 4.80
C ILE A 121 -2.30 -10.05 4.47
N LEU A 122 -3.21 -10.79 3.80
CA LEU A 122 -2.96 -12.17 3.40
C LEU A 122 -1.79 -12.29 2.42
N ALA A 123 -1.68 -11.37 1.45
CA ALA A 123 -0.55 -11.31 0.55
C ALA A 123 0.76 -11.10 1.33
N GLY A 124 0.79 -10.13 2.25
CA GLY A 124 1.98 -9.77 3.01
C GLY A 124 2.43 -10.79 4.07
N LEU A 125 1.50 -11.46 4.76
CA LEU A 125 1.81 -12.34 5.90
C LEU A 125 1.82 -13.84 5.56
N VAL A 126 0.94 -14.30 4.66
CA VAL A 126 0.68 -15.73 4.48
C VAL A 126 1.41 -16.29 3.27
N ILE A 127 1.41 -15.57 2.16
CA ILE A 127 2.02 -16.06 0.91
C ILE A 127 3.49 -15.69 0.83
N GLY A 128 3.84 -14.47 1.26
CA GLY A 128 5.20 -13.97 1.17
C GLY A 128 5.72 -13.92 -0.28
N THR A 129 7.03 -13.74 -0.45
CA THR A 129 7.65 -13.54 -1.79
C THR A 129 8.63 -14.65 -2.17
N LYS A 130 8.76 -15.70 -1.36
CA LYS A 130 9.75 -16.76 -1.56
C LYS A 130 9.07 -18.13 -1.62
N GLY A 131 9.60 -19.01 -2.46
CA GLY A 131 9.14 -20.39 -2.61
C GLY A 131 8.03 -20.57 -3.64
N THR A 132 7.45 -21.77 -3.65
CA THR A 132 6.37 -22.18 -4.54
C THR A 132 5.18 -22.70 -3.72
N SER A 133 3.97 -22.47 -4.21
CA SER A 133 2.74 -23.05 -3.69
C SER A 133 2.13 -23.90 -4.80
N GLY A 134 2.48 -25.18 -4.82
CA GLY A 134 2.13 -26.08 -5.92
C GLY A 134 2.81 -25.65 -7.23
N PRO A 135 2.06 -25.46 -8.34
CA PRO A 135 2.65 -25.14 -9.65
C PRO A 135 3.00 -23.64 -9.82
N PHE A 136 2.61 -22.78 -8.88
CA PHE A 136 2.81 -21.33 -8.98
C PHE A 136 3.91 -20.83 -8.04
N LEU A 137 4.63 -19.80 -8.46
CA LEU A 137 5.56 -19.10 -7.60
C LEU A 137 4.78 -18.24 -6.60
N ASN A 138 5.21 -18.23 -5.33
CA ASN A 138 4.56 -17.42 -4.29
C ASN A 138 4.57 -15.93 -4.65
N VAL A 139 5.60 -15.49 -5.36
CA VAL A 139 5.73 -14.11 -5.85
C VAL A 139 4.61 -13.76 -6.83
N ASP A 140 4.14 -14.68 -7.67
CA ASP A 140 3.09 -14.41 -8.65
C ASP A 140 1.73 -14.30 -7.95
N ILE A 141 1.46 -15.22 -7.02
CA ILE A 141 0.25 -15.19 -6.18
C ILE A 141 0.22 -13.89 -5.37
N PHE A 142 1.35 -13.49 -4.79
CA PHE A 142 1.51 -12.24 -4.08
C PHE A 142 1.14 -11.02 -4.94
N HIS A 143 1.66 -10.93 -6.17
CA HIS A 143 1.35 -9.82 -7.08
C HIS A 143 -0.13 -9.79 -7.48
N VAL A 144 -0.73 -10.95 -7.78
CA VAL A 144 -2.16 -11.04 -8.12
C VAL A 144 -3.03 -10.57 -6.96
N LEU A 145 -2.77 -11.04 -5.74
CA LEU A 145 -3.53 -10.61 -4.57
C LEU A 145 -3.35 -9.12 -4.30
N LEU A 146 -2.13 -8.59 -4.41
CA LEU A 146 -1.90 -7.15 -4.26
C LEU A 146 -2.60 -6.33 -5.35
N ALA A 147 -2.67 -6.82 -6.58
CA ALA A 147 -3.38 -6.14 -7.67
C ALA A 147 -4.88 -6.06 -7.36
N ILE A 148 -5.50 -7.16 -6.94
CA ILE A 148 -6.91 -7.20 -6.54
C ILE A 148 -7.13 -6.34 -5.30
N ALA A 149 -6.24 -6.39 -4.32
CA ALA A 149 -6.30 -5.56 -3.12
C ALA A 149 -6.29 -4.07 -3.48
N ASN A 150 -5.36 -3.63 -4.34
CA ASN A 150 -5.28 -2.24 -4.80
C ASN A 150 -6.53 -1.81 -5.57
N TYR A 151 -7.07 -2.68 -6.41
CA TYR A 151 -8.34 -2.43 -7.11
C TYR A 151 -9.48 -2.20 -6.10
N CYS A 152 -9.65 -3.10 -5.14
CA CYS A 152 -10.67 -2.99 -4.10
C CYS A 152 -10.49 -1.71 -3.26
N LEU A 153 -9.26 -1.41 -2.83
CA LEU A 153 -8.97 -0.18 -2.08
C LEU A 153 -9.27 1.08 -2.91
N GLY A 154 -8.94 1.07 -4.20
CA GLY A 154 -9.21 2.17 -5.12
C GLY A 154 -10.71 2.40 -5.31
N GLU A 155 -11.47 1.34 -5.57
CA GLU A 155 -12.92 1.39 -5.68
C GLU A 155 -13.59 1.81 -4.37
N GLY A 156 -13.07 1.36 -3.22
CA GLY A 156 -13.51 1.79 -1.90
C GLY A 156 -13.35 3.30 -1.72
N ILE A 157 -12.17 3.86 -2.04
CA ILE A 157 -11.92 5.31 -1.98
C ILE A 157 -12.84 6.07 -2.93
N ARG A 158 -12.97 5.62 -4.18
CA ARG A 158 -13.81 6.27 -5.21
C ARG A 158 -15.28 6.35 -4.77
N LYS A 159 -15.78 5.35 -4.04
CA LYS A 159 -17.15 5.33 -3.51
C LYS A 159 -17.32 6.13 -2.21
N LEU A 160 -16.24 6.52 -1.53
CA LEU A 160 -16.27 7.37 -0.33
C LEU A 160 -16.11 8.86 -0.63
N SER A 161 -15.45 9.22 -1.73
CA SER A 161 -15.18 10.60 -2.15
C SER A 161 -16.43 11.33 -2.62
#